data_AF-A0A0C5X2B0-F1
#
_entry.id   AF-A0A0C5X2B0-F1
#
_cell.length_a   1.000
_cell.length_b   1.000
_cell.length_c   1.000
_cell.angle_alpha   90.00
_cell.angle_beta   90.00
_cell.angle_gamma   90.00
#
_symmetry.space_group_name_H-M   'P 1'
#
loop_
_entity.id
_entity.type
_entity.pdbx_description
1 polymer ?
#
loop_
_entity_poly.entity_id
_entity_poly.type
_entity_poly.pdbx_seq_one_letter_code
_entity_poly.pdbx_strand_id
1 'polypeptide(L)'
;MKKVTSSFFALSLLTAPGSACYASNLDQTDPVADLIQSSTAYFQQECHLYSPEKNVPSNCNYYVLNLAEISVDERRAFTSELLGLGVDSKYVLVTKPSDINKRAIYLLDVLDPEYIASSLETELNKRSLSKRSVSQDSGNVMEFIVHRRFNVERQEKGNVTLKYKIRYYSKSPFYARSGDKDKYVEIILAEGSGVDMGLADSWSDIYRRWDHNSNTNYVYKEYLDAIDVGIKINDSAKLSSGQIYLNDLYPRIQDQVESKIEKETTTSIKVGLGFSPKIPIKDIEYSFSDKYSITNKKQFGLVAKTNKDGYNIKYVNNKYGSAVDPEHGFCDLGTADGWCWDYDERRGNPWNFDKLKQNNSLAVSGLRPDFIAKIAAKEGTGGTSDIVVKTTVDSLALFGHNRWIIGRRYASGSQLWNNSDSNSNWKTGRDFEKLTYSDQFTVTVDWNSPWFLGADAVTIKSTYLSQQNAQCLTVVGNSSLQFKDCVDGSKSQSFIYDQEKRYRSVANINQCLETANGQLTLSSDCRDDFARNTQIWYWQEPNGFANDVLYTVNHDRTINAIDASTSVPGVLVLGDSEDKPDSVLYTSRFTDFSTIKP
;
A
#
# COMPACT_ATOMS: atom_id res chain seq x y z
N MET A 1 30.08 -59.06 33.02
CA MET A 1 28.89 -58.24 32.75
C MET A 1 29.32 -56.79 32.58
N LYS A 2 28.65 -56.10 31.65
CA LYS A 2 29.05 -54.97 30.79
C LYS A 2 29.80 -53.78 31.44
N LYS A 3 30.92 -53.43 30.79
CA LYS A 3 31.63 -52.14 30.85
C LYS A 3 30.85 -51.08 30.08
N VAL A 4 30.79 -49.85 30.60
CA VAL A 4 30.70 -48.62 29.80
C VAL A 4 31.68 -47.64 30.40
N THR A 5 32.81 -47.46 29.73
CA THR A 5 33.83 -46.45 30.04
C THR A 5 33.68 -45.28 29.09
N SER A 6 33.54 -44.10 29.68
CA SER A 6 33.65 -42.79 29.07
C SER A 6 34.89 -42.66 28.18
N SER A 7 34.77 -41.97 27.05
CA SER A 7 35.91 -41.44 26.34
C SER A 7 35.58 -40.05 25.80
N PHE A 8 36.36 -39.10 26.28
CA PHE A 8 36.52 -37.75 25.78
C PHE A 8 36.89 -37.78 24.29
N PHE A 9 36.27 -36.89 23.49
CA PHE A 9 36.88 -36.42 22.26
C PHE A 9 36.94 -34.89 22.28
N ALA A 10 38.18 -34.41 22.22
CA ALA A 10 38.54 -33.02 22.06
C ALA A 10 38.08 -32.52 20.69
N LEU A 11 37.40 -31.38 20.66
CA LEU A 11 37.11 -30.64 19.44
C LEU A 11 38.18 -29.55 19.27
N SER A 12 38.99 -29.69 18.23
CA SER A 12 39.99 -28.74 17.78
C SER A 12 39.35 -27.45 17.27
N LEU A 13 39.84 -26.31 17.77
CA LEU A 13 39.58 -24.98 17.24
C LEU A 13 40.08 -24.87 15.79
N LEU A 14 39.20 -24.39 14.90
CA LEU A 14 39.58 -23.70 13.67
C LEU A 14 38.93 -22.33 13.69
N THR A 15 39.76 -21.33 13.96
CA THR A 15 39.47 -19.90 13.85
C THR A 15 39.36 -19.51 12.38
N ALA A 16 38.18 -19.05 11.96
CA ALA A 16 38.01 -18.24 10.76
C ALA A 16 37.91 -16.76 11.18
N PRO A 17 38.57 -15.82 10.47
CA PRO A 17 38.54 -14.41 10.83
C PRO A 17 37.20 -13.82 10.40
N GLY A 18 36.27 -13.73 11.36
CA GLY A 18 35.04 -12.95 11.19
C GLY A 18 35.39 -11.47 11.17
N SER A 19 35.09 -10.80 10.07
CA SER A 19 35.15 -9.36 9.89
C SER A 19 34.35 -8.65 10.98
N ALA A 20 35.04 -8.22 12.02
CA ALA A 20 34.53 -7.29 13.01
C ALA A 20 34.58 -5.87 12.41
N CYS A 21 33.46 -5.40 11.87
CA CYS A 21 33.14 -3.98 11.68
C CYS A 21 31.61 -3.85 11.64
N TYR A 22 31.09 -2.81 12.29
CA TYR A 22 29.68 -2.54 12.65
C TYR A 22 29.20 -3.13 13.98
N ALA A 23 29.84 -2.68 15.07
CA ALA A 23 29.13 -2.45 16.32
C ALA A 23 28.89 -0.94 16.44
N SER A 24 27.74 -0.46 15.98
CA SER A 24 27.23 0.87 16.30
C SER A 24 26.18 0.72 17.40
N ASN A 25 26.53 1.17 18.61
CA ASN A 25 25.65 1.54 19.72
C ASN A 25 24.42 0.63 19.99
N LEU A 26 24.66 -0.56 20.54
CA LEU A 26 23.65 -1.34 21.26
C LEU A 26 23.64 -0.93 22.74
N ASP A 27 22.97 0.16 23.07
CA ASP A 27 22.52 0.44 24.44
C ASP A 27 21.03 0.82 24.49
N GLN A 28 20.30 0.57 23.40
CA GLN A 28 18.84 0.56 23.38
C GLN A 28 18.38 -0.90 23.26
N THR A 29 17.77 -1.42 24.33
CA THR A 29 16.92 -2.60 24.24
C THR A 29 15.75 -2.24 23.32
N ASP A 30 15.78 -2.74 22.07
CA ASP A 30 14.62 -2.64 21.19
C ASP A 30 13.63 -3.74 21.58
N PRO A 31 12.49 -3.39 22.19
CA PRO A 31 11.50 -4.36 22.62
C PRO A 31 10.94 -5.18 21.45
N VAL A 32 10.99 -4.65 20.22
CA VAL A 32 10.57 -5.39 19.03
C VAL A 32 11.60 -6.44 18.64
N ALA A 33 12.88 -6.09 18.55
CA ALA A 33 13.97 -7.05 18.33
C ALA A 33 13.97 -8.16 19.38
N ASP A 34 13.88 -7.81 20.66
CA ASP A 34 13.87 -8.79 21.78
C ASP A 34 12.68 -9.76 21.67
N LEU A 35 11.49 -9.22 21.35
CA LEU A 35 10.30 -10.05 21.19
C LEU A 35 10.39 -10.94 19.95
N ILE A 36 10.83 -10.42 18.80
CA ILE A 36 10.97 -11.22 17.56
C ILE A 36 12.02 -12.32 17.75
N GLN A 37 13.12 -12.02 18.45
CA GLN A 37 14.16 -13.00 18.77
C GLN A 37 13.66 -14.12 19.67
N SER A 38 12.80 -13.80 20.64
CA SER A 38 12.28 -14.78 21.60
C SER A 38 11.03 -15.54 21.12
N SER A 39 10.25 -14.96 20.21
CA SER A 39 8.96 -15.51 19.77
C SER A 39 8.94 -16.08 18.35
N THR A 40 9.94 -15.77 17.50
CA THR A 40 9.94 -16.21 16.10
C THR A 40 11.26 -16.86 15.69
N ALA A 41 11.21 -17.74 14.68
CA ALA A 41 12.40 -18.33 14.08
C ALA A 41 13.08 -17.44 13.00
N TYR A 42 12.55 -16.23 12.78
CA TYR A 42 12.91 -15.38 11.65
C TYR A 42 13.83 -14.22 12.01
N PHE A 43 14.29 -14.13 13.26
CA PHE A 43 15.09 -12.99 13.72
C PHE A 43 16.36 -12.77 12.86
N GLN A 44 16.55 -11.54 12.41
CA GLN A 44 17.68 -11.07 11.61
C GLN A 44 18.01 -9.67 12.10
N GLN A 45 19.10 -9.52 12.86
CA GLN A 45 19.43 -8.27 13.56
C GLN A 45 19.64 -7.11 12.58
N GLU A 46 20.28 -7.39 11.44
CA GLU A 46 20.55 -6.44 10.36
C GLU A 46 19.28 -5.88 9.69
N CYS A 47 18.12 -6.49 9.92
CA CYS A 47 16.86 -6.09 9.32
C CYS A 47 16.05 -5.10 10.17
N HIS A 48 16.58 -4.68 11.32
CA HIS A 48 16.02 -3.66 12.20
C HIS A 48 16.74 -2.33 11.95
N LEU A 49 16.03 -1.36 11.39
CA LEU A 49 16.56 -0.09 10.90
C LEU A 49 16.05 1.05 11.79
N TYR A 50 16.93 1.92 12.28
CA TYR A 50 16.61 2.92 13.33
C TYR A 50 16.74 4.39 12.90
N SER A 51 17.16 4.64 11.66
CA SER A 51 17.30 5.98 11.08
C SER A 51 17.62 5.84 9.59
N PRO A 52 17.64 6.91 8.75
CA PRO A 52 17.80 6.75 7.32
C PRO A 52 19.18 6.14 7.02
N GLU A 53 19.19 4.83 6.83
CA GLU A 53 20.40 4.08 6.52
C GLU A 53 20.76 4.35 5.07
N LYS A 54 22.02 4.72 4.83
CA LYS A 54 22.52 4.92 3.47
C LYS A 54 22.58 3.61 2.68
N ASN A 55 22.69 2.47 3.36
CA ASN A 55 22.81 1.15 2.78
C ASN A 55 21.86 0.19 3.50
N VAL A 56 20.73 -0.13 2.86
CA VAL A 56 19.78 -1.11 3.40
C VAL A 56 20.21 -2.53 2.99
N PRO A 57 20.28 -3.50 3.93
CA PRO A 57 20.75 -4.86 3.62
C PRO A 57 19.84 -5.60 2.65
N SER A 58 20.39 -6.15 1.56
CA SER A 58 19.61 -6.82 0.51
C SER A 58 19.07 -8.21 0.88
N ASN A 59 19.57 -8.83 1.96
CA ASN A 59 19.31 -10.24 2.31
C ASN A 59 18.27 -10.41 3.42
N CYS A 60 17.41 -9.42 3.59
CA CYS A 60 16.39 -9.39 4.63
C CYS A 60 15.07 -10.01 4.18
N ASN A 61 14.52 -10.92 5.01
CA ASN A 61 13.18 -11.46 4.78
C ASN A 61 12.07 -10.48 5.20
N TYR A 62 12.43 -9.49 6.00
CA TYR A 62 11.56 -8.40 6.46
C TYR A 62 12.40 -7.16 6.77
N TYR A 63 11.78 -5.99 6.90
CA TYR A 63 12.38 -4.83 7.56
C TYR A 63 11.48 -4.38 8.69
N VAL A 64 12.06 -4.11 9.86
CA VAL A 64 11.40 -3.34 10.93
C VAL A 64 12.08 -1.98 10.96
N LEU A 65 11.31 -0.93 10.70
CA LEU A 65 11.81 0.44 10.69
C LEU A 65 11.26 1.18 11.89
N ASN A 66 12.16 1.61 12.78
CA ASN A 66 11.87 2.54 13.84
C ASN A 66 12.29 3.96 13.39
N LEU A 67 11.31 4.76 13.01
CA LEU A 67 11.48 6.10 12.47
C LEU A 67 10.97 7.18 13.44
N ALA A 68 10.70 6.83 14.70
CA ALA A 68 10.05 7.71 15.67
C ALA A 68 10.83 9.03 15.90
N GLU A 69 12.17 8.98 15.82
CA GLU A 69 13.07 10.09 16.12
C GLU A 69 13.35 11.04 14.94
N ILE A 70 12.90 10.71 13.73
CA ILE A 70 13.09 11.56 12.54
C ILE A 70 11.81 12.32 12.15
N SER A 71 11.95 13.41 11.39
CA SER A 71 10.81 14.25 10.99
C SER A 71 9.89 13.56 9.97
N VAL A 72 8.64 14.02 9.86
CA VAL A 72 7.66 13.45 8.92
C VAL A 72 8.14 13.49 7.47
N ASP A 73 8.81 14.58 7.06
CA ASP A 73 9.32 14.73 5.70
C ASP A 73 10.50 13.78 5.44
N GLU A 74 11.39 13.59 6.42
CA GLU A 74 12.48 12.61 6.33
C GLU A 74 11.95 11.17 6.28
N ARG A 75 10.90 10.84 7.04
CA ARG A 75 10.24 9.53 6.95
C ARG A 75 9.69 9.28 5.56
N ARG A 76 8.96 10.26 5.01
CA ARG A 76 8.36 10.16 3.68
C ARG A 76 9.44 10.00 2.62
N ALA A 77 10.51 10.79 2.68
CA ALA A 77 11.63 10.68 1.75
C ALA A 77 12.30 9.29 1.83
N PHE A 78 12.66 8.84 3.03
CA PHE A 78 13.33 7.56 3.24
C PHE A 78 12.47 6.37 2.83
N THR A 79 11.20 6.36 3.21
CA THR A 79 10.27 5.27 2.86
C THR A 79 9.84 5.30 1.41
N SER A 80 9.74 6.49 0.80
CA SER A 80 9.58 6.62 -0.65
C SER A 80 10.76 6.00 -1.36
N GLU A 81 11.99 6.28 -0.92
CA GLU A 81 13.20 5.70 -1.49
C GLU A 81 13.26 4.17 -1.30
N LEU A 82 12.86 3.67 -0.13
CA LEU A 82 12.96 2.24 0.19
C LEU A 82 11.84 1.40 -0.42
N LEU A 83 10.60 1.89 -0.38
CA LEU A 83 9.40 1.11 -0.66
C LEU A 83 8.74 1.50 -1.99
N GLY A 84 9.04 2.68 -2.51
CA GLY A 84 8.26 3.30 -3.57
C GLY A 84 6.99 3.99 -3.09
N LEU A 85 6.81 4.12 -1.77
CA LEU A 85 5.67 4.74 -1.13
C LEU A 85 6.14 5.54 0.09
N GLY A 86 6.02 6.87 0.02
CA GLY A 86 6.34 7.75 1.13
C GLY A 86 5.28 7.69 2.23
N VAL A 87 5.64 7.21 3.42
CA VAL A 87 4.76 7.09 4.58
C VAL A 87 5.25 7.95 5.74
N ASP A 88 4.32 8.45 6.56
CA ASP A 88 4.56 9.33 7.70
C ASP A 88 4.65 8.59 9.05
N SER A 89 4.35 7.29 9.06
CA SER A 89 4.31 6.49 10.28
C SER A 89 5.64 6.32 10.97
N LYS A 90 5.56 6.32 12.31
CA LYS A 90 6.73 6.20 13.19
C LYS A 90 7.35 4.81 13.13
N TYR A 91 6.55 3.78 12.94
CA TYR A 91 7.01 2.40 12.87
C TYR A 91 6.46 1.73 11.62
N VAL A 92 7.32 1.00 10.91
CA VAL A 92 6.95 0.30 9.68
C VAL A 92 7.49 -1.12 9.73
N LEU A 93 6.65 -2.11 9.44
CA LEU A 93 7.08 -3.47 9.15
C LEU A 93 6.86 -3.75 7.67
N VAL A 94 7.88 -4.25 6.99
CA VAL A 94 7.82 -4.66 5.58
C VAL A 94 8.14 -6.15 5.52
N THR A 95 7.21 -6.97 5.04
CA THR A 95 7.47 -8.40 4.86
C THR A 95 7.81 -8.69 3.40
N LYS A 96 8.72 -9.65 3.15
CA LYS A 96 9.17 -10.04 1.81
C LYS A 96 9.56 -8.83 0.94
N PRO A 97 10.48 -7.96 1.42
CA PRO A 97 10.78 -6.69 0.77
C PRO A 97 11.25 -6.83 -0.70
N SER A 98 11.87 -7.95 -1.04
CA SER A 98 12.38 -8.27 -2.38
C SER A 98 11.35 -8.87 -3.35
N ASP A 99 10.10 -9.14 -2.91
CA ASP A 99 9.02 -9.69 -3.76
C ASP A 99 7.79 -8.80 -3.67
N ILE A 100 7.69 -7.81 -4.58
CA ILE A 100 6.65 -6.78 -4.52
C ILE A 100 5.22 -7.34 -4.50
N ASN A 101 4.98 -8.45 -5.22
CA ASN A 101 3.66 -9.07 -5.33
C ASN A 101 3.23 -9.74 -4.03
N LYS A 102 4.19 -10.10 -3.17
CA LYS A 102 3.94 -10.70 -1.85
C LYS A 102 4.27 -9.76 -0.70
N ARG A 103 4.71 -8.53 -1.00
CA ARG A 103 5.14 -7.55 -0.01
C ARG A 103 3.92 -6.97 0.69
N ALA A 104 3.94 -7.01 2.02
CA ALA A 104 2.97 -6.31 2.86
C ALA A 104 3.69 -5.25 3.69
N ILE A 105 3.11 -4.06 3.74
CA ILE A 105 3.64 -2.90 4.46
C ILE A 105 2.69 -2.60 5.61
N TYR A 106 3.14 -2.78 6.84
CA TYR A 106 2.39 -2.50 8.06
C TYR A 106 2.86 -1.17 8.61
N LEU A 107 1.92 -0.27 8.85
CA LEU A 107 2.19 1.10 9.24
C LEU A 107 1.54 1.35 10.60
N LEU A 108 2.37 1.75 11.57
CA LEU A 108 1.98 1.98 12.95
C LEU A 108 2.50 3.32 13.46
N ASP A 109 1.63 4.05 14.15
CA ASP A 109 1.99 5.32 14.80
C ASP A 109 2.36 5.14 16.29
N VAL A 110 1.94 4.03 16.88
CA VAL A 110 2.29 3.58 18.23
C VAL A 110 2.98 2.23 18.13
N LEU A 111 4.01 2.02 18.94
CA LEU A 111 4.76 0.76 18.94
C LEU A 111 3.90 -0.36 19.52
N ASP A 112 3.64 -1.40 18.73
CA ASP A 112 2.90 -2.61 19.13
C ASP A 112 3.76 -3.84 18.79
N PRO A 113 4.68 -4.25 19.69
CA PRO A 113 5.61 -5.35 19.43
C PRO A 113 4.90 -6.68 19.16
N GLU A 114 3.82 -6.97 19.89
CA GLU A 114 3.05 -8.21 19.75
C GLU A 114 2.39 -8.30 18.38
N TYR A 115 1.82 -7.18 17.89
CA TYR A 115 1.24 -7.13 16.55
C TYR A 115 2.31 -7.28 15.47
N ILE A 116 3.48 -6.65 15.62
CA ILE A 116 4.60 -6.78 14.67
C ILE A 116 5.06 -8.24 14.61
N ALA A 117 5.33 -8.87 15.75
CA ALA A 117 5.82 -10.24 15.83
C ALA A 117 4.81 -11.26 15.26
N SER A 118 3.54 -11.14 15.66
CA SER A 118 2.47 -12.03 15.16
C SER A 118 2.20 -11.85 13.66
N SER A 119 2.26 -10.61 13.15
CA SER A 119 2.13 -10.32 11.72
C SER A 119 3.30 -10.89 10.91
N LEU A 120 4.53 -10.72 11.40
CA LEU A 120 5.74 -11.28 10.79
C LEU A 120 5.66 -12.81 10.71
N GLU A 121 5.35 -13.46 11.83
CA GLU A 121 5.21 -14.91 11.90
C GLU A 121 4.13 -15.40 10.92
N THR A 122 2.97 -14.75 10.91
CA THR A 122 1.85 -15.11 10.03
C THR A 122 2.23 -15.00 8.56
N GLU A 123 2.90 -13.92 8.14
CA GLU A 123 3.24 -13.70 6.73
C GLU A 123 4.39 -14.57 6.22
N LEU A 124 5.38 -14.84 7.07
CA LEU A 124 6.52 -15.69 6.70
C LEU A 124 6.19 -17.19 6.80
N ASN A 125 5.27 -17.60 7.68
CA ASN A 125 4.79 -18.98 7.74
C ASN A 125 3.79 -19.35 6.63
N LYS A 126 3.15 -18.37 5.98
CA LYS A 126 2.31 -18.61 4.80
C LYS A 126 3.16 -19.24 3.70
N ARG A 127 3.19 -20.58 3.66
CA ARG A 127 3.64 -21.35 2.50
C ARG A 127 2.88 -20.81 1.31
N SER A 128 3.59 -20.44 0.25
CA SER A 128 2.96 -19.99 -0.99
C SER A 128 2.13 -21.14 -1.56
N LEU A 129 0.88 -21.25 -1.14
CA LEU A 129 -0.12 -21.99 -1.87
C LEU A 129 -0.29 -21.21 -3.16
N SER A 130 0.42 -21.65 -4.20
CA SER A 130 0.09 -21.32 -5.57
C SER A 130 -1.37 -21.71 -5.77
N LYS A 131 -2.29 -20.77 -5.54
CA LYS A 131 -3.61 -20.87 -6.13
C LYS A 131 -3.35 -20.87 -7.63
N ARG A 132 -3.56 -22.01 -8.28
CA ARG A 132 -3.77 -22.07 -9.73
C ARG A 132 -5.08 -21.34 -10.05
N SER A 133 -5.11 -20.02 -9.89
CA SER A 133 -6.04 -19.18 -10.64
C SER A 133 -5.44 -19.01 -12.03
N VAL A 134 -6.28 -19.17 -13.05
CA VAL A 134 -5.92 -19.10 -14.47
C VAL A 134 -5.55 -17.67 -14.91
N SER A 135 -5.56 -16.69 -14.00
CA SER A 135 -4.81 -15.45 -14.13
C SER A 135 -3.42 -15.66 -13.51
N GLN A 136 -2.41 -15.98 -14.33
CA GLN A 136 -1.05 -15.62 -13.94
C GLN A 136 -1.06 -14.11 -13.66
N ASP A 137 -0.86 -13.73 -12.39
CA ASP A 137 -0.39 -12.40 -11.99
C ASP A 137 0.89 -12.12 -12.76
N SER A 138 0.72 -11.61 -13.97
CA SER A 138 1.79 -10.93 -14.68
C SER A 138 1.82 -9.54 -14.05
N GLY A 139 2.95 -9.20 -13.44
CA GLY A 139 3.18 -7.97 -12.66
C GLY A 139 3.16 -6.67 -13.47
N ASN A 140 2.16 -6.52 -14.35
CA ASN A 140 2.05 -5.42 -15.30
C ASN A 140 1.29 -4.23 -14.71
N VAL A 141 0.64 -4.43 -13.57
CA VAL A 141 -0.03 -3.41 -12.78
C VAL A 141 0.67 -3.37 -11.44
N MET A 142 1.11 -2.18 -11.02
CA MET A 142 1.82 -2.04 -9.76
C MET A 142 0.80 -1.99 -8.62
N GLU A 143 0.95 -2.87 -7.63
CA GLU A 143 0.07 -2.97 -6.47
C GLU A 143 0.86 -2.96 -5.16
N PHE A 144 0.34 -2.22 -4.17
CA PHE A 144 0.86 -2.17 -2.81
C PHE A 144 -0.21 -2.59 -1.82
N ILE A 145 0.18 -3.47 -0.90
CA ILE A 145 -0.67 -3.88 0.22
C ILE A 145 -0.22 -3.17 1.49
N VAL A 146 -1.10 -2.31 2.02
CA VAL A 146 -0.83 -1.46 3.18
C VAL A 146 -1.77 -1.83 4.31
N HIS A 147 -1.21 -2.25 5.44
CA HIS A 147 -1.93 -2.54 6.67
C HIS A 147 -1.80 -1.34 7.61
N ARG A 148 -2.95 -0.86 8.11
CA ARG A 148 -3.04 0.27 9.03
C ARG A 148 -3.70 -0.16 10.32
N ARG A 149 -3.02 0.09 11.44
CA ARG A 149 -3.50 -0.24 12.78
C ARG A 149 -3.31 0.94 13.72
N PHE A 150 -4.36 1.28 14.48
CA PHE A 150 -4.29 2.25 15.56
C PHE A 150 -5.30 1.92 16.67
N ASN A 151 -4.99 2.37 17.89
CA ASN A 151 -5.81 2.11 19.07
C ASN A 151 -7.02 3.06 19.12
N VAL A 152 -8.13 2.55 19.64
CA VAL A 152 -9.34 3.31 19.95
C VAL A 152 -9.83 2.92 21.34
N GLU A 153 -10.83 3.64 21.86
CA GLU A 153 -11.29 3.57 23.24
C GLU A 153 -10.28 4.16 24.24
N ARG A 154 -10.77 4.86 25.27
CA ARG A 154 -9.95 5.65 26.20
C ARG A 154 -8.90 4.87 27.00
N GLN A 155 -9.04 3.55 27.13
CA GLN A 155 -8.05 2.67 27.76
C GLN A 155 -7.18 1.95 26.73
N GLU A 156 -7.29 2.32 25.44
CA GLU A 156 -6.56 1.74 24.31
C GLU A 156 -6.77 0.23 24.17
N LYS A 157 -7.94 -0.27 24.61
CA LYS A 157 -8.29 -1.70 24.49
C LYS A 157 -8.93 -2.04 23.16
N GLY A 158 -9.51 -1.05 22.51
CA GLY A 158 -10.03 -1.18 21.15
C GLY A 158 -8.93 -0.94 20.12
N ASN A 159 -9.13 -1.47 18.92
CA ASN A 159 -8.24 -1.21 17.80
C ASN A 159 -8.99 -1.15 16.47
N VAL A 160 -8.40 -0.45 15.51
CA VAL A 160 -8.86 -0.40 14.13
C VAL A 160 -7.79 -1.07 13.29
N THR A 161 -8.17 -2.07 12.49
CA THR A 161 -7.24 -2.76 11.58
C THR A 161 -7.81 -2.79 10.17
N LEU A 162 -7.20 -2.02 9.27
CA LEU A 162 -7.64 -1.81 7.89
C LEU A 162 -6.54 -2.26 6.93
N LYS A 163 -6.92 -2.98 5.86
CA LYS A 163 -5.99 -3.41 4.81
C LYS A 163 -6.36 -2.74 3.49
N TYR A 164 -5.51 -1.80 3.10
CA TYR A 164 -5.63 -1.07 1.84
C TYR A 164 -4.84 -1.76 0.74
N LYS A 165 -5.39 -1.74 -0.46
CA LYS A 165 -4.67 -2.03 -1.70
C LYS A 165 -4.59 -0.75 -2.52
N ILE A 166 -3.37 -0.37 -2.90
CA ILE A 166 -3.10 0.81 -3.73
C ILE A 166 -2.59 0.32 -5.08
N ARG A 167 -3.27 0.67 -6.16
CA ARG A 167 -2.98 0.18 -7.51
C ARG A 167 -2.65 1.34 -8.44
N TYR A 168 -1.63 1.16 -9.28
CA TYR A 168 -1.19 2.11 -10.30
C TYR A 168 -1.24 1.46 -11.68
N TYR A 169 -1.89 2.11 -12.64
CA TYR A 169 -1.97 1.63 -14.02
C TYR A 169 -2.40 2.74 -15.00
N SER A 170 -2.33 2.45 -16.30
CA SER A 170 -3.01 3.21 -17.36
C SER A 170 -3.95 2.26 -18.10
N LYS A 171 -5.11 2.73 -18.57
CA LYS A 171 -6.07 1.83 -19.25
C LYS A 171 -5.59 1.34 -20.61
N SER A 172 -4.68 2.07 -21.24
CA SER A 172 -4.04 1.70 -22.49
C SER A 172 -2.56 2.08 -22.43
N PRO A 173 -1.68 1.36 -23.16
CA PRO A 173 -0.27 1.70 -23.22
C PRO A 173 -0.09 3.11 -23.82
N PHE A 174 0.97 3.81 -23.43
CA PHE A 174 1.24 5.18 -23.92
C PHE A 174 1.33 5.27 -25.46
N TYR A 175 1.79 4.21 -26.14
CA TYR A 175 1.90 4.15 -27.60
C TYR A 175 0.60 3.76 -28.31
N ALA A 176 -0.49 3.45 -27.58
CA ALA A 176 -1.73 3.02 -28.19
C ALA A 176 -2.31 4.12 -29.11
N ARG A 177 -2.78 3.75 -30.31
CA ARG A 177 -3.39 4.72 -31.24
C ARG A 177 -4.79 5.18 -30.79
N SER A 178 -5.47 4.36 -30.00
CA SER A 178 -6.80 4.64 -29.48
C SER A 178 -6.94 4.04 -28.08
N GLY A 179 -7.88 4.58 -27.31
CA GLY A 179 -8.08 4.20 -25.92
C GLY A 179 -7.74 5.33 -24.97
N ASP A 180 -7.91 5.03 -23.69
CA ASP A 180 -7.70 5.96 -22.59
C ASP A 180 -6.29 5.77 -22.04
N LYS A 181 -5.44 6.79 -22.22
CA LYS A 181 -4.05 6.81 -21.78
C LYS A 181 -3.87 7.57 -20.45
N ASP A 182 -4.97 7.96 -19.82
CA ASP A 182 -4.91 8.60 -18.53
C ASP A 182 -4.32 7.61 -17.50
N LYS A 183 -3.64 8.18 -16.51
CA LYS A 183 -2.92 7.49 -15.44
C LYS A 183 -3.87 7.33 -14.27
N TYR A 184 -3.99 6.14 -13.70
CA TYR A 184 -4.96 5.80 -12.67
C TYR A 184 -4.26 5.35 -11.38
N VAL A 185 -4.74 5.89 -10.27
CA VAL A 185 -4.44 5.43 -8.92
C VAL A 185 -5.73 5.00 -8.25
N GLU A 186 -5.82 3.74 -7.84
CA GLU A 186 -6.95 3.23 -7.08
C GLU A 186 -6.54 2.96 -5.63
N ILE A 187 -7.35 3.45 -4.69
CA ILE A 187 -7.23 3.13 -3.27
C ILE A 187 -8.44 2.29 -2.90
N ILE A 188 -8.19 1.06 -2.48
CA ILE A 188 -9.20 0.05 -2.24
C ILE A 188 -9.11 -0.38 -0.78
N LEU A 189 -10.25 -0.40 -0.08
CA LEU A 189 -10.40 -1.01 1.23
C LEU A 189 -11.46 -2.10 1.13
N ALA A 190 -11.05 -3.36 1.25
CA ALA A 190 -11.94 -4.52 1.14
C ALA A 190 -11.56 -5.66 2.12
N GLU A 191 -10.47 -5.48 2.87
CA GLU A 191 -9.92 -6.47 3.78
C GLU A 191 -9.50 -5.82 5.11
N GLY A 192 -9.25 -6.64 6.13
CA GLY A 192 -9.00 -6.21 7.52
C GLY A 192 -10.17 -6.54 8.43
N SER A 193 -9.95 -6.53 9.75
CA SER A 193 -10.98 -6.83 10.75
C SER A 193 -11.93 -5.65 11.01
N GLY A 194 -11.59 -4.44 10.58
CA GLY A 194 -12.40 -3.24 10.81
C GLY A 194 -12.15 -2.64 12.19
N VAL A 195 -13.18 -2.00 12.75
CA VAL A 195 -13.15 -1.39 14.09
C VAL A 195 -13.53 -2.42 15.14
N ASP A 196 -12.76 -2.50 16.22
CA ASP A 196 -13.11 -3.19 17.46
C ASP A 196 -13.03 -2.20 18.63
N MET A 197 -14.13 -2.02 19.35
CA MET A 197 -14.22 -1.10 20.50
C MET A 197 -13.74 -1.74 21.82
N GLY A 198 -13.29 -2.99 21.81
CA GLY A 198 -12.81 -3.70 23.01
C GLY A 198 -13.90 -4.05 24.02
N LEU A 199 -15.17 -4.11 23.57
CA LEU A 199 -16.33 -4.40 24.42
C LEU A 199 -16.66 -5.89 24.54
N ALA A 200 -16.26 -6.72 23.57
CA ALA A 200 -16.63 -8.13 23.52
C ALA A 200 -16.07 -8.93 24.71
N ASP A 201 -14.82 -8.68 25.07
CA ASP A 201 -14.10 -9.39 26.14
C ASP A 201 -14.13 -8.64 27.49
N SER A 202 -15.02 -7.65 27.61
CA SER A 202 -15.10 -6.82 28.81
C SER A 202 -15.89 -7.50 29.93
N TRP A 203 -15.28 -7.61 31.12
CA TRP A 203 -15.94 -8.08 32.35
C TRP A 203 -17.02 -7.11 32.88
N SER A 204 -17.04 -5.86 32.40
CA SER A 204 -18.07 -4.88 32.72
C SER A 204 -18.21 -3.84 31.61
N ASP A 205 -19.44 -3.45 31.27
CA ASP A 205 -19.70 -2.37 30.33
C ASP A 205 -19.59 -0.97 31.00
N ILE A 206 -19.39 -0.92 32.32
CA ILE A 206 -19.21 0.32 33.08
C ILE A 206 -17.72 0.67 33.10
N TYR A 207 -17.37 1.84 32.58
CA TYR A 207 -16.02 2.39 32.68
C TYR A 207 -15.76 2.96 34.08
N ARG A 208 -16.70 3.74 34.60
CA ARG A 208 -16.57 4.38 35.92
C ARG A 208 -17.93 4.56 36.58
N ARG A 209 -17.95 4.42 37.91
CA ARG A 209 -19.08 4.80 38.75
C ARG A 209 -18.62 5.55 39.98
N TRP A 210 -19.47 6.43 40.50
CA TRP A 210 -19.26 7.07 41.79
C TRP A 210 -20.58 7.35 42.49
N ASP A 211 -20.54 7.22 43.81
CA ASP A 211 -21.69 7.43 44.67
C ASP A 211 -21.61 8.80 45.34
N HIS A 212 -22.76 9.45 45.48
CA HIS A 212 -22.92 10.66 46.28
C HIS A 212 -24.31 10.66 46.92
N ASN A 213 -24.34 10.55 48.26
CA ASN A 213 -25.55 10.30 49.04
C ASN A 213 -26.30 9.04 48.57
N SER A 214 -27.57 9.16 48.21
CA SER A 214 -28.44 8.06 47.76
C SER A 214 -28.40 7.83 46.25
N ASN A 215 -27.41 8.38 45.56
CA ASN A 215 -27.37 8.45 44.10
C ASN A 215 -26.02 7.94 43.58
N THR A 216 -26.06 7.08 42.57
CA THR A 216 -24.90 6.56 41.86
C THR A 216 -24.89 7.15 40.46
N ASN A 217 -23.72 7.58 40.00
CA ASN A 217 -23.49 8.02 38.62
C ASN A 217 -22.66 6.96 37.89
N TYR A 218 -22.90 6.82 36.59
CA TYR A 218 -22.27 5.84 35.72
C TYR A 218 -21.76 6.53 34.45
N VAL A 219 -20.56 6.13 34.03
CA VAL A 219 -20.00 6.37 32.71
C VAL A 219 -19.69 5.00 32.12
N TYR A 220 -20.31 4.70 30.99
CA TYR A 220 -20.15 3.42 30.33
C TYR A 220 -18.94 3.44 29.40
N LYS A 221 -18.50 2.24 29.01
CA LYS A 221 -17.48 2.06 28.00
C LYS A 221 -17.99 2.52 26.64
N GLU A 222 -17.04 2.87 25.78
CA GLU A 222 -17.29 3.43 24.48
C GLU A 222 -17.75 2.37 23.47
N TYR A 223 -18.74 2.70 22.65
CA TYR A 223 -19.07 1.95 21.44
C TYR A 223 -19.03 2.87 20.21
N LEU A 224 -19.03 2.28 19.02
CA LEU A 224 -18.86 3.00 17.78
C LEU A 224 -20.11 3.82 17.42
N ASP A 225 -19.91 5.13 17.27
CA ASP A 225 -20.93 6.09 16.83
C ASP A 225 -20.84 6.33 15.32
N ALA A 226 -19.63 6.56 14.82
CA ALA A 226 -19.38 6.71 13.39
C ALA A 226 -17.95 6.33 13.03
N ILE A 227 -17.75 5.91 11.78
CA ILE A 227 -16.44 5.82 11.15
C ILE A 227 -16.47 6.59 9.84
N ASP A 228 -15.44 7.40 9.60
CA ASP A 228 -15.30 8.24 8.43
C ASP A 228 -13.92 8.06 7.80
N VAL A 229 -13.88 7.71 6.51
CA VAL A 229 -12.64 7.67 5.72
C VAL A 229 -12.68 8.82 4.71
N GLY A 230 -11.80 9.80 4.92
CA GLY A 230 -11.54 10.89 3.99
C GLY A 230 -10.31 10.59 3.14
N ILE A 231 -10.47 10.67 1.81
CA ILE A 231 -9.36 10.56 0.85
C ILE A 231 -9.22 11.93 0.19
N LYS A 232 -8.11 12.63 0.45
CA LYS A 232 -7.90 14.00 0.00
C LYS A 232 -6.66 14.11 -0.87
N ILE A 233 -6.79 14.74 -2.04
CA ILE A 233 -5.68 15.05 -2.93
C ILE A 233 -5.15 16.44 -2.58
N ASN A 234 -3.93 16.52 -2.08
CA ASN A 234 -3.27 17.77 -1.71
C ASN A 234 -2.56 18.42 -2.92
N ASP A 235 -3.30 18.66 -4.00
CA ASP A 235 -2.80 19.33 -5.20
C ASP A 235 -3.89 20.16 -5.88
N SER A 236 -4.24 21.28 -5.24
CA SER A 236 -5.32 22.15 -5.72
C SER A 236 -5.05 22.74 -7.10
N ALA A 237 -3.78 22.94 -7.46
CA ALA A 237 -3.40 23.47 -8.77
C ALA A 237 -3.77 22.48 -9.88
N LYS A 238 -3.30 21.23 -9.80
CA LYS A 238 -3.58 20.21 -10.82
C LYS A 238 -5.05 19.78 -10.85
N LEU A 239 -5.73 19.81 -9.71
CA LEU A 239 -7.19 19.61 -9.64
C LEU A 239 -7.95 20.72 -10.37
N SER A 240 -7.60 21.98 -10.11
CA SER A 240 -8.28 23.13 -10.72
C SER A 240 -8.04 23.23 -12.22
N SER A 241 -6.87 22.80 -12.70
CA SER A 241 -6.54 22.76 -14.14
C SER A 241 -7.10 21.53 -14.86
N GLY A 242 -7.69 20.57 -14.13
CA GLY A 242 -8.18 19.30 -14.69
C GLY A 242 -7.06 18.33 -15.11
N GLN A 243 -5.82 18.56 -14.68
CA GLN A 243 -4.71 17.62 -14.89
C GLN A 243 -4.90 16.36 -14.05
N ILE A 244 -5.42 16.52 -12.83
CA ILE A 244 -5.88 15.44 -11.95
C ILE A 244 -7.38 15.58 -11.75
N TYR A 245 -8.11 14.48 -11.74
CA TYR A 245 -9.54 14.47 -11.50
C TYR A 245 -10.00 13.21 -10.76
N LEU A 246 -11.12 13.36 -10.07
CA LEU A 246 -11.81 12.29 -9.37
C LEU A 246 -12.59 11.46 -10.40
N ASN A 247 -12.17 10.22 -10.64
CA ASN A 247 -12.73 9.40 -11.71
C ASN A 247 -13.99 8.65 -11.27
N ASP A 248 -13.93 7.91 -10.15
CA ASP A 248 -15.08 7.17 -9.64
C ASP A 248 -14.92 6.80 -8.16
N LEU A 249 -16.05 6.56 -7.50
CA LEU A 249 -16.12 6.08 -6.13
C LEU A 249 -17.18 4.99 -6.01
N TYR A 250 -16.77 3.86 -5.47
CA TYR A 250 -17.66 2.81 -5.01
C TYR A 250 -17.56 2.71 -3.49
N PRO A 251 -18.66 2.61 -2.75
CA PRO A 251 -20.05 2.53 -3.21
C PRO A 251 -20.60 3.84 -3.82
N ARG A 252 -21.43 3.72 -4.86
CA ARG A 252 -22.08 4.88 -5.52
C ARG A 252 -23.29 5.35 -4.71
N ILE A 253 -23.80 6.56 -4.99
CA ILE A 253 -25.00 7.12 -4.31
C ILE A 253 -26.20 6.16 -4.38
N GLN A 254 -26.39 5.49 -5.51
CA GLN A 254 -27.43 4.48 -5.67
C GLN A 254 -27.24 3.23 -4.80
N ASP A 255 -25.99 2.86 -4.47
CA ASP A 255 -25.71 1.72 -3.60
C ASP A 255 -26.04 2.07 -2.14
N GLN A 256 -26.02 3.36 -1.79
CA GLN A 256 -26.34 3.83 -0.44
C GLN A 256 -27.82 3.66 -0.09
N VAL A 257 -28.71 3.22 -0.99
CA VAL A 257 -30.12 2.95 -0.65
C VAL A 257 -30.38 1.51 -0.20
N GLU A 258 -29.48 0.57 -0.48
CA GLU A 258 -29.69 -0.86 -0.23
C GLU A 258 -29.21 -1.31 1.16
N SER A 259 -29.87 -2.32 1.74
CA SER A 259 -29.64 -2.76 3.12
C SER A 259 -28.43 -3.66 3.31
N LYS A 260 -28.04 -4.41 2.27
CA LYS A 260 -26.81 -5.20 2.21
C LYS A 260 -26.41 -5.35 0.74
N ILE A 261 -25.19 -4.99 0.39
CA ILE A 261 -24.63 -5.17 -0.95
C ILE A 261 -23.32 -5.92 -0.84
N GLU A 262 -23.14 -6.91 -1.70
CA GLU A 262 -21.84 -7.45 -2.07
C GLU A 262 -21.72 -7.28 -3.59
N LYS A 263 -20.82 -6.41 -4.04
CA LYS A 263 -20.61 -6.11 -5.45
C LYS A 263 -19.16 -6.37 -5.83
N GLU A 264 -18.98 -6.79 -7.08
CA GLU A 264 -17.68 -6.98 -7.70
C GLU A 264 -17.57 -5.98 -8.86
N THR A 265 -16.53 -5.16 -8.84
CA THR A 265 -16.21 -4.24 -9.93
C THR A 265 -15.06 -4.80 -10.72
N THR A 266 -15.27 -5.03 -12.01
CA THR A 266 -14.21 -5.46 -12.93
C THR A 266 -13.72 -4.26 -13.73
N THR A 267 -12.40 -4.08 -13.78
CA THR A 267 -11.75 -3.09 -14.64
C THR A 267 -10.93 -3.85 -15.69
N SER A 268 -11.19 -3.55 -16.95
CA SER A 268 -10.46 -4.10 -18.10
C SER A 268 -9.54 -3.03 -18.68
N ILE A 269 -8.28 -3.39 -18.89
CA ILE A 269 -7.22 -2.55 -19.43
C ILE A 269 -6.51 -3.26 -20.58
N LYS A 270 -5.84 -2.50 -21.44
CA LYS A 270 -4.90 -3.02 -22.43
C LYS A 270 -3.49 -2.79 -21.95
N VAL A 271 -2.64 -3.81 -22.04
CA VAL A 271 -1.23 -3.77 -21.67
C VAL A 271 -0.35 -4.34 -22.77
N GLY A 272 0.82 -3.75 -22.99
CA GLY A 272 1.81 -4.20 -23.96
C GLY A 272 2.77 -5.22 -23.36
N LEU A 273 2.54 -6.51 -23.60
CA LEU A 273 3.33 -7.58 -22.97
C LEU A 273 4.33 -8.21 -23.92
N GLY A 274 5.56 -8.37 -23.43
CA GLY A 274 6.60 -9.10 -24.11
C GLY A 274 6.57 -10.58 -23.74
N PHE A 275 6.48 -11.47 -24.73
CA PHE A 275 6.70 -12.90 -24.49
C PHE A 275 8.21 -13.23 -24.31
N SER A 276 9.08 -12.43 -24.95
CA SER A 276 10.54 -12.52 -24.84
C SER A 276 11.15 -11.12 -24.97
N PRO A 277 12.23 -10.77 -24.25
CA PRO A 277 12.84 -9.44 -24.30
C PRO A 277 13.38 -9.01 -25.68
N LYS A 278 13.50 -9.96 -26.61
CA LYS A 278 14.00 -9.77 -27.98
C LYS A 278 12.89 -9.79 -29.04
N ILE A 279 11.63 -9.93 -28.62
CA ILE A 279 10.44 -9.95 -29.50
C ILE A 279 9.61 -8.71 -29.19
N PRO A 280 9.05 -8.03 -30.21
CA PRO A 280 8.13 -6.93 -29.99
C PRO A 280 6.99 -7.31 -29.04
N ILE A 281 6.61 -6.36 -28.19
CA ILE A 281 5.45 -6.52 -27.31
C ILE A 281 4.16 -6.68 -28.13
N LYS A 282 3.17 -7.34 -27.55
CA LYS A 282 1.82 -7.46 -28.09
C LYS A 282 0.82 -6.87 -27.11
N ASP A 283 -0.19 -6.18 -27.62
CA ASP A 283 -1.27 -5.68 -26.78
C ASP A 283 -2.18 -6.85 -26.37
N ILE A 284 -2.39 -6.98 -25.06
CA ILE A 284 -3.25 -7.99 -24.45
C ILE A 284 -4.26 -7.28 -23.55
N GLU A 285 -5.49 -7.78 -23.54
CA GLU A 285 -6.52 -7.31 -22.60
C GLU A 285 -6.33 -8.01 -21.26
N TYR A 286 -6.19 -7.23 -20.20
CA TYR A 286 -6.06 -7.68 -18.83
C TYR A 286 -7.21 -7.14 -18.01
N SER A 287 -7.83 -8.00 -17.18
CA SER A 287 -8.95 -7.58 -16.34
C SER A 287 -8.70 -7.99 -14.89
N PHE A 288 -8.98 -7.09 -13.97
CA PHE A 288 -8.93 -7.33 -12.54
C PHE A 288 -10.26 -6.97 -11.90
N SER A 289 -10.61 -7.72 -10.85
CA SER A 289 -11.86 -7.55 -10.12
C SER A 289 -11.61 -7.26 -8.67
N ASP A 290 -12.38 -6.31 -8.12
CA ASP A 290 -12.36 -5.94 -6.71
C ASP A 290 -13.75 -6.08 -6.12
N LYS A 291 -13.81 -6.68 -4.93
CA LYS A 291 -15.06 -6.87 -4.19
C LYS A 291 -15.16 -5.81 -3.11
N TYR A 292 -16.34 -5.23 -2.95
CA TYR A 292 -16.67 -4.38 -1.82
C TYR A 292 -18.01 -4.82 -1.23
N SER A 293 -18.13 -4.69 0.10
CA SER A 293 -19.34 -5.04 0.82
C SER A 293 -19.87 -3.86 1.63
N ILE A 294 -21.16 -3.56 1.51
CA ILE A 294 -21.82 -2.55 2.33
C ILE A 294 -22.54 -3.25 3.46
N THR A 295 -22.19 -2.88 4.69
CA THR A 295 -22.73 -3.53 5.89
C THR A 295 -24.08 -2.93 6.31
N ASN A 296 -24.95 -3.82 6.81
CA ASN A 296 -26.33 -3.65 7.27
C ASN A 296 -26.80 -2.22 7.63
N LYS A 297 -27.66 -1.65 6.78
CA LYS A 297 -28.34 -0.36 7.02
C LYS A 297 -29.11 -0.22 8.32
N LYS A 298 -29.60 -1.34 8.87
CA LYS A 298 -30.36 -1.33 10.13
C LYS A 298 -29.48 -0.95 11.33
N GLN A 299 -28.18 -1.14 11.20
CA GLN A 299 -27.19 -0.84 12.25
C GLN A 299 -26.44 0.46 11.92
N PHE A 300 -25.92 0.57 10.69
CA PHE A 300 -25.16 1.75 10.25
C PHE A 300 -25.65 2.26 8.89
N GLY A 301 -25.86 3.58 8.81
CA GLY A 301 -26.12 4.28 7.55
C GLY A 301 -24.83 4.66 6.86
N LEU A 302 -24.74 4.34 5.57
CA LEU A 302 -23.62 4.75 4.71
C LEU A 302 -23.93 6.07 4.01
N VAL A 303 -22.95 6.97 4.02
CA VAL A 303 -22.92 8.21 3.25
C VAL A 303 -21.59 8.30 2.53
N ALA A 304 -21.59 8.09 1.21
CA ALA A 304 -20.41 8.28 0.37
C ALA A 304 -20.58 9.55 -0.49
N LYS A 305 -19.56 10.41 -0.50
CA LYS A 305 -19.59 11.71 -1.18
C LYS A 305 -18.31 11.95 -1.96
N THR A 306 -18.46 12.62 -3.10
CA THR A 306 -17.35 13.18 -3.88
C THR A 306 -17.30 14.67 -3.61
N ASN A 307 -16.19 15.12 -3.02
CA ASN A 307 -15.89 16.53 -2.75
C ASN A 307 -15.05 17.11 -3.91
N LYS A 308 -14.70 18.39 -3.84
CA LYS A 308 -13.85 19.03 -4.87
C LYS A 308 -12.42 18.52 -4.87
N ASP A 309 -11.93 18.10 -3.71
CA ASP A 309 -10.55 17.72 -3.43
C ASP A 309 -10.39 16.25 -3.05
N GLY A 310 -11.45 15.43 -3.18
CA GLY A 310 -11.37 14.04 -2.80
C GLY A 310 -12.69 13.33 -2.57
N TYR A 311 -12.63 12.22 -1.84
CA TYR A 311 -13.76 11.36 -1.50
C TYR A 311 -13.95 11.28 0.01
N ASN A 312 -15.18 10.99 0.44
CA ASN A 312 -15.53 10.79 1.83
C ASN A 312 -16.50 9.60 1.94
N ILE A 313 -16.18 8.65 2.82
CA ILE A 313 -16.96 7.44 3.06
C ILE A 313 -17.25 7.35 4.55
N LYS A 314 -18.50 7.66 4.93
CA LYS A 314 -18.91 7.72 6.33
C LYS A 314 -20.00 6.71 6.65
N TYR A 315 -19.80 5.92 7.69
CA TYR A 315 -20.82 5.10 8.33
C TYR A 315 -21.24 5.74 9.65
N VAL A 316 -22.54 5.88 9.88
CA VAL A 316 -23.13 6.48 11.09
C VAL A 316 -24.06 5.47 11.76
N ASN A 317 -23.95 5.32 13.07
CA ASN A 317 -24.79 4.42 13.85
C ASN A 317 -26.25 4.92 13.84
N ASN A 318 -27.09 4.24 13.07
CA ASN A 318 -28.48 4.63 12.85
C ASN A 318 -29.43 4.10 13.94
N LYS A 319 -28.92 3.35 14.92
CA LYS A 319 -29.74 2.66 15.91
C LYS A 319 -29.54 3.17 17.32
N TYR A 320 -28.29 3.28 17.76
CA TYR A 320 -27.94 3.77 19.09
C TYR A 320 -26.93 4.92 19.03
N GLY A 321 -26.76 5.50 17.84
CA GLY A 321 -25.84 6.61 17.63
C GLY A 321 -26.39 7.93 18.13
N SER A 322 -25.48 8.87 18.28
CA SER A 322 -25.76 10.23 18.75
C SER A 322 -26.52 11.10 17.74
N ALA A 323 -26.58 10.67 16.47
CA ALA A 323 -27.31 11.36 15.41
C ALA A 323 -28.81 10.95 15.38
N VAL A 324 -29.18 9.94 16.16
CA VAL A 324 -30.56 9.47 16.31
C VAL A 324 -31.21 10.23 17.46
N ASP A 325 -32.49 10.55 17.31
CA ASP A 325 -33.29 11.08 18.41
C ASP A 325 -33.21 10.13 19.63
N PRO A 326 -32.92 10.62 20.86
CA PRO A 326 -32.65 9.77 22.00
C PRO A 326 -33.72 8.71 22.28
N GLU A 327 -35.00 9.07 22.20
CA GLU A 327 -36.15 8.19 22.49
C GLU A 327 -36.23 7.01 21.50
N HIS A 328 -35.78 7.22 20.27
CA HIS A 328 -35.73 6.19 19.22
C HIS A 328 -34.31 5.62 19.02
N GLY A 329 -33.39 6.00 19.92
CA GLY A 329 -31.96 5.81 19.79
C GLY A 329 -31.41 5.05 20.98
N PHE A 330 -30.38 5.60 21.61
CA PHE A 330 -29.71 4.96 22.74
C PHE A 330 -30.62 4.73 23.97
N CYS A 331 -31.78 5.40 24.09
CA CYS A 331 -32.69 5.15 25.21
C CYS A 331 -33.36 3.76 25.15
N ASP A 332 -33.41 3.13 23.98
CA ASP A 332 -33.81 1.72 23.85
C ASP A 332 -32.81 0.73 24.48
N LEU A 333 -31.61 1.19 24.84
CA LEU A 333 -30.68 0.42 25.66
C LEU A 333 -31.09 0.42 27.13
N GLY A 334 -32.06 1.25 27.55
CA GLY A 334 -32.58 1.30 28.92
C GLY A 334 -33.38 0.06 29.32
N THR A 335 -33.81 0.03 30.57
CA THR A 335 -34.69 -1.03 31.10
C THR A 335 -36.14 -0.88 30.63
N ALA A 336 -36.58 0.35 30.31
CA ALA A 336 -37.85 0.65 29.66
C ALA A 336 -37.60 1.09 28.20
N ASP A 337 -38.18 0.38 27.24
CA ASP A 337 -38.04 0.68 25.81
C ASP A 337 -38.64 2.06 25.48
N GLY A 338 -37.91 2.88 24.72
CA GLY A 338 -38.32 4.23 24.34
C GLY A 338 -38.20 5.32 25.42
N TRP A 339 -37.83 4.97 26.66
CA TRP A 339 -37.72 5.92 27.76
C TRP A 339 -36.29 6.01 28.28
N CYS A 340 -35.76 7.24 28.33
CA CYS A 340 -34.41 7.50 28.87
C CYS A 340 -34.35 7.46 30.42
N TRP A 341 -35.42 7.02 31.08
CA TRP A 341 -35.51 6.83 32.53
C TRP A 341 -36.52 5.71 32.87
N ASP A 342 -36.30 5.03 34.00
CA ASP A 342 -37.19 3.98 34.49
C ASP A 342 -37.10 3.81 36.02
N TYR A 343 -38.11 3.20 36.64
CA TYR A 343 -38.01 2.71 38.01
C TYR A 343 -37.06 1.54 38.10
N ASP A 344 -36.23 1.55 39.13
CA ASP A 344 -35.13 0.60 39.26
C ASP A 344 -34.87 0.20 40.73
N GLU A 345 -33.96 -0.73 40.92
CA GLU A 345 -33.43 -1.14 42.22
C GLU A 345 -32.27 -0.24 42.67
N ARG A 346 -31.89 -0.35 43.94
CA ARG A 346 -30.84 0.46 44.61
C ARG A 346 -29.46 0.48 43.92
N ARG A 347 -29.21 -0.48 43.03
CA ARG A 347 -27.94 -0.64 42.30
C ARG A 347 -28.18 -1.06 40.85
N GLY A 348 -29.36 -0.76 40.32
CA GLY A 348 -29.65 -1.09 38.93
C GLY A 348 -28.77 -0.30 37.98
N ASN A 349 -28.52 -0.91 36.82
CA ASN A 349 -27.70 -0.32 35.77
C ASN A 349 -28.62 0.39 34.79
N PRO A 350 -28.43 1.70 34.53
CA PRO A 350 -29.28 2.45 33.61
C PRO A 350 -29.35 1.87 32.18
N TRP A 351 -28.31 1.17 31.73
CA TRP A 351 -28.23 0.64 30.38
C TRP A 351 -27.93 -0.86 30.35
N ASN A 352 -28.57 -1.54 29.41
CA ASN A 352 -28.37 -2.94 29.08
C ASN A 352 -27.57 -3.06 27.77
N PHE A 353 -26.26 -3.23 27.87
CA PHE A 353 -25.37 -3.38 26.73
C PHE A 353 -25.48 -4.76 26.04
N ASP A 354 -26.20 -5.73 26.60
CA ASP A 354 -26.53 -6.95 25.87
C ASP A 354 -27.47 -6.65 24.69
N LYS A 355 -28.36 -5.66 24.84
CA LYS A 355 -29.17 -5.15 23.72
C LYS A 355 -28.27 -4.58 22.63
N LEU A 356 -27.23 -3.82 22.97
CA LEU A 356 -26.24 -3.30 22.02
C LEU A 356 -25.55 -4.45 21.26
N LYS A 357 -25.02 -5.43 22.00
CA LYS A 357 -24.31 -6.60 21.44
C LYS A 357 -25.19 -7.44 20.51
N GLN A 358 -26.47 -7.64 20.86
CA GLN A 358 -27.40 -8.47 20.08
C GLN A 358 -27.99 -7.72 18.87
N ASN A 359 -28.33 -6.44 19.05
CA ASN A 359 -29.15 -5.70 18.09
C ASN A 359 -28.36 -4.72 17.22
N ASN A 360 -27.10 -4.44 17.59
CA ASN A 360 -26.18 -3.54 16.90
C ASN A 360 -24.71 -3.99 17.07
N SER A 361 -24.43 -5.25 16.77
CA SER A 361 -23.11 -5.86 16.97
C SER A 361 -21.96 -5.14 16.26
N LEU A 362 -22.22 -4.47 15.13
CA LEU A 362 -21.21 -3.68 14.41
C LEU A 362 -20.75 -2.44 15.19
N ALA A 363 -21.54 -1.98 16.15
CA ALA A 363 -21.13 -0.90 17.06
C ALA A 363 -20.10 -1.37 18.10
N VAL A 364 -19.98 -2.69 18.28
CA VAL A 364 -19.02 -3.33 19.18
C VAL A 364 -17.75 -3.72 18.42
N SER A 365 -17.88 -4.47 17.32
CA SER A 365 -16.74 -4.92 16.54
C SER A 365 -17.13 -5.30 15.10
N GLY A 366 -16.17 -5.22 14.18
CA GLY A 366 -16.24 -5.75 12.82
C GLY A 366 -16.72 -4.78 11.74
N LEU A 367 -17.09 -3.54 12.07
CA LEU A 367 -17.48 -2.57 11.05
C LEU A 367 -16.25 -2.14 10.23
N ARG A 368 -16.35 -2.25 8.91
CA ARG A 368 -15.28 -1.84 7.99
C ARG A 368 -15.86 -0.99 6.85
N PRO A 369 -15.29 0.20 6.58
CA PRO A 369 -15.79 1.07 5.54
C PRO A 369 -15.27 0.64 4.17
N ASP A 370 -15.83 -0.42 3.58
CA ASP A 370 -15.35 -0.91 2.28
C ASP A 370 -15.59 0.12 1.17
N PHE A 371 -14.57 0.36 0.34
CA PHE A 371 -14.65 1.27 -0.81
C PHE A 371 -13.61 0.98 -1.89
N ILE A 372 -13.86 1.55 -3.07
CA ILE A 372 -12.91 1.67 -4.18
C ILE A 372 -12.94 3.12 -4.66
N ALA A 373 -11.85 3.84 -4.42
CA ALA A 373 -11.69 5.23 -4.83
C ALA A 373 -10.72 5.30 -6.01
N LYS A 374 -11.15 5.88 -7.13
CA LYS A 374 -10.37 5.95 -8.38
C LYS A 374 -10.01 7.40 -8.68
N ILE A 375 -8.72 7.70 -8.66
CA ILE A 375 -8.17 9.02 -9.00
C ILE A 375 -7.43 8.88 -10.33
N ALA A 376 -7.58 9.86 -11.21
CA ALA A 376 -6.96 9.82 -12.52
C ALA A 376 -6.20 11.11 -12.83
N ALA A 377 -5.20 11.00 -13.68
CA ALA A 377 -4.45 12.14 -14.22
C ALA A 377 -4.31 12.01 -15.73
N LYS A 378 -4.32 13.15 -16.43
CA LYS A 378 -4.12 13.17 -17.89
C LYS A 378 -2.77 12.60 -18.27
N GLU A 379 -2.67 11.95 -19.42
CA GLU A 379 -1.43 11.33 -19.95
C GLU A 379 -0.18 12.22 -19.78
N GLY A 380 -0.28 13.50 -20.15
CA GLY A 380 0.83 14.46 -20.07
C GLY A 380 1.11 15.04 -18.67
N THR A 381 0.38 14.62 -17.64
CA THR A 381 0.58 15.09 -16.26
C THR A 381 1.88 14.53 -15.71
N GLY A 382 2.72 15.41 -15.18
CA GLY A 382 3.99 15.07 -14.55
C GLY A 382 4.11 15.57 -13.11
N GLY A 383 5.28 15.33 -12.53
CA GLY A 383 5.62 15.70 -11.15
C GLY A 383 4.90 14.82 -10.12
N THR A 384 4.96 15.24 -8.86
CA THR A 384 4.37 14.48 -7.76
C THR A 384 3.05 15.09 -7.27
N SER A 385 2.21 14.29 -6.62
CA SER A 385 1.03 14.74 -5.87
C SER A 385 0.80 13.84 -4.66
N ASP A 386 0.36 14.43 -3.55
CA ASP A 386 0.08 13.69 -2.32
C ASP A 386 -1.40 13.37 -2.17
N ILE A 387 -1.71 12.12 -1.84
CA ILE A 387 -3.06 11.65 -1.52
C ILE A 387 -3.08 11.23 -0.05
N VAL A 388 -3.82 11.95 0.78
CA VAL A 388 -3.97 11.68 2.20
C VAL A 388 -5.22 10.85 2.44
N VAL A 389 -5.05 9.68 3.06
CA VAL A 389 -6.14 8.83 3.52
C VAL A 389 -6.22 8.96 5.04
N LYS A 390 -7.30 9.56 5.54
CA LYS A 390 -7.55 9.76 6.96
C LYS A 390 -8.77 8.96 7.39
N THR A 391 -8.59 8.12 8.41
CA THR A 391 -9.66 7.40 9.07
C THR A 391 -9.95 8.07 10.41
N THR A 392 -11.22 8.39 10.66
CA THR A 392 -11.71 8.98 11.90
C THR A 392 -12.78 8.07 12.48
N VAL A 393 -12.65 7.74 13.76
CA VAL A 393 -13.59 6.92 14.53
C VAL A 393 -14.15 7.78 15.65
N ASP A 394 -15.45 8.04 15.58
CA ASP A 394 -16.20 8.68 16.64
C ASP A 394 -16.84 7.59 17.51
N SER A 395 -16.62 7.70 18.82
CA SER A 395 -17.19 6.79 19.82
C SER A 395 -18.17 7.51 20.73
N LEU A 396 -19.06 6.74 21.35
CA LEU A 396 -20.04 7.21 22.32
C LEU A 396 -19.86 6.48 23.65
N ALA A 397 -19.68 7.24 24.73
CA ALA A 397 -19.76 6.74 26.10
C ALA A 397 -21.03 7.29 26.75
N LEU A 398 -22.01 6.42 27.01
CA LEU A 398 -23.26 6.82 27.65
C LEU A 398 -23.05 7.16 29.12
N PHE A 399 -23.75 8.18 29.57
CA PHE A 399 -23.87 8.52 30.98
C PHE A 399 -25.11 7.87 31.57
N GLY A 400 -25.16 7.81 32.90
CA GLY A 400 -26.39 7.49 33.58
C GLY A 400 -26.30 7.75 35.07
N HIS A 401 -27.45 7.68 35.72
CA HIS A 401 -27.53 7.70 37.17
C HIS A 401 -28.56 6.70 37.66
N ASN A 402 -28.42 6.27 38.91
CA ASN A 402 -29.45 5.57 39.68
C ASN A 402 -29.63 6.35 40.99
N ARG A 403 -30.85 6.73 41.34
CA ARG A 403 -31.10 7.56 42.54
C ARG A 403 -32.33 7.12 43.29
N TRP A 404 -32.30 7.32 44.61
CA TRP A 404 -33.50 7.16 45.42
C TRP A 404 -34.54 8.24 45.08
N ILE A 405 -35.79 7.82 44.92
CA ILE A 405 -36.96 8.67 44.76
C ILE A 405 -38.02 8.32 45.81
N ILE A 406 -39.03 9.19 45.94
CA ILE A 406 -40.07 9.06 46.96
C ILE A 406 -40.75 7.68 46.89
N GLY A 407 -41.01 7.07 48.05
CA GLY A 407 -41.73 5.79 48.14
C GLY A 407 -40.83 4.55 48.20
N ARG A 408 -39.57 4.67 48.63
CA ARG A 408 -38.58 3.56 48.70
C ARG A 408 -38.24 2.94 47.34
N ARG A 409 -38.38 3.70 46.26
CA ARG A 409 -38.04 3.26 44.90
C ARG A 409 -36.75 3.94 44.45
N TYR A 410 -36.02 3.31 43.55
CA TYR A 410 -34.96 3.97 42.82
C TYR A 410 -35.44 4.27 41.40
N ALA A 411 -34.78 5.22 40.75
CA ALA A 411 -34.99 5.49 39.34
C ALA A 411 -33.63 5.64 38.67
N SER A 412 -33.52 5.04 37.49
CA SER A 412 -32.38 5.17 36.60
C SER A 412 -32.68 6.18 35.51
N GLY A 413 -31.67 6.90 35.03
CA GLY A 413 -31.81 7.87 33.94
C GLY A 413 -30.52 8.10 33.16
N SER A 414 -30.64 8.72 32.00
CA SER A 414 -29.58 8.87 30.99
C SER A 414 -28.51 9.91 31.29
N GLN A 415 -28.75 10.82 32.23
CA GLN A 415 -27.82 11.90 32.55
C GLN A 415 -27.07 11.61 33.83
N LEU A 416 -25.93 12.28 34.02
CA LEU A 416 -25.31 12.34 35.33
C LEU A 416 -26.19 13.17 36.28
N TRP A 417 -26.33 12.71 37.52
CA TRP A 417 -27.01 13.42 38.60
C TRP A 417 -26.10 14.46 39.26
N ASN A 418 -24.80 14.17 39.36
CA ASN A 418 -23.80 15.10 39.87
C ASN A 418 -22.62 15.17 38.90
N ASN A 419 -21.95 16.33 38.87
CA ASN A 419 -20.69 16.46 38.13
C ASN A 419 -19.62 15.55 38.75
N SER A 420 -18.63 15.16 37.95
CA SER A 420 -17.46 14.45 38.45
C SER A 420 -16.33 15.40 38.81
N ASP A 421 -15.75 15.26 39.99
CA ASP A 421 -14.51 15.95 40.36
C ASP A 421 -13.28 15.38 39.64
N SER A 422 -13.41 14.17 39.09
CA SER A 422 -12.29 13.43 38.48
C SER A 422 -12.11 13.69 36.98
N ASN A 423 -13.12 14.25 36.32
CA ASN A 423 -13.06 14.60 34.91
C ASN A 423 -14.02 15.77 34.63
N SER A 424 -13.47 16.90 34.19
CA SER A 424 -14.23 18.12 33.90
C SER A 424 -15.25 17.97 32.77
N ASN A 425 -15.15 16.94 31.93
CA ASN A 425 -16.09 16.69 30.84
C ASN A 425 -17.34 15.93 31.32
N TRP A 426 -17.32 15.30 32.48
CA TRP A 426 -18.45 14.55 33.00
C TRP A 426 -19.33 15.45 33.87
N LYS A 427 -20.27 16.11 33.20
CA LYS A 427 -21.20 17.08 33.82
C LYS A 427 -22.65 16.66 33.63
N THR A 428 -23.50 17.11 34.55
CA THR A 428 -24.97 17.00 34.46
C THR A 428 -25.52 17.68 33.20
N GLY A 429 -26.72 17.30 32.77
CA GLY A 429 -27.39 17.90 31.60
C GLY A 429 -26.88 17.39 30.24
N ARG A 430 -26.11 16.30 30.25
CA ARG A 430 -25.66 15.58 29.05
C ARG A 430 -25.92 14.09 29.23
N ASP A 431 -26.30 13.42 28.14
CA ASP A 431 -26.62 11.99 28.14
C ASP A 431 -25.41 11.12 27.77
N PHE A 432 -24.37 11.71 27.17
CA PHE A 432 -23.19 11.00 26.71
C PHE A 432 -21.97 11.91 26.55
N GLU A 433 -20.81 11.27 26.42
CA GLU A 433 -19.56 11.85 25.96
C GLU A 433 -19.22 11.28 24.58
N LYS A 434 -18.77 12.16 23.67
CA LYS A 434 -18.20 11.76 22.38
C LYS A 434 -16.69 11.84 22.44
N LEU A 435 -16.00 10.81 21.96
CA LEU A 435 -14.55 10.83 21.75
C LEU A 435 -14.24 10.54 20.30
N THR A 436 -13.18 11.16 19.79
CA THR A 436 -12.77 11.01 18.40
C THR A 436 -11.33 10.53 18.36
N TYR A 437 -11.11 9.45 17.64
CA TYR A 437 -9.80 8.87 17.35
C TYR A 437 -9.56 9.00 15.86
N SER A 438 -8.34 9.31 15.45
CA SER A 438 -8.05 9.36 14.01
C SER A 438 -6.61 8.97 13.71
N ASP A 439 -6.45 8.30 12.58
CA ASP A 439 -5.17 7.96 11.98
C ASP A 439 -5.17 8.40 10.52
N GLN A 440 -4.00 8.67 9.97
CA GLN A 440 -3.88 8.99 8.55
C GLN A 440 -2.57 8.51 7.97
N PHE A 441 -2.57 8.35 6.65
CA PHE A 441 -1.35 8.15 5.89
C PHE A 441 -1.39 8.87 4.56
N THR A 442 -0.20 9.16 4.07
CA THR A 442 -0.02 9.81 2.78
C THR A 442 0.51 8.82 1.75
N VAL A 443 0.03 8.97 0.52
CA VAL A 443 0.51 8.26 -0.67
C VAL A 443 1.03 9.33 -1.62
N THR A 444 2.34 9.40 -1.80
CA THR A 444 2.97 10.29 -2.78
C THR A 444 3.02 9.59 -4.13
N VAL A 445 2.40 10.18 -5.14
CA VAL A 445 2.32 9.65 -6.50
C VAL A 445 3.25 10.45 -7.41
N ASP A 446 4.28 9.81 -7.97
CA ASP A 446 5.04 10.36 -9.10
C ASP A 446 4.33 10.04 -10.42
N TRP A 447 3.71 11.05 -11.05
CA TRP A 447 3.04 10.88 -12.35
C TRP A 447 4.02 10.58 -13.49
N ASN A 448 5.32 10.76 -13.30
CA ASN A 448 6.36 10.33 -14.25
C ASN A 448 6.85 8.89 -14.00
N SER A 449 6.25 8.18 -13.04
CA SER A 449 6.60 6.80 -12.73
C SER A 449 6.36 5.89 -13.94
N PRO A 450 7.24 4.91 -14.21
CA PRO A 450 7.05 4.02 -15.36
C PRO A 450 5.95 2.98 -15.09
N TRP A 451 5.38 2.93 -13.88
CA TRP A 451 4.19 2.13 -13.57
C TRP A 451 2.96 2.54 -14.40
N PHE A 452 2.98 3.74 -14.99
CA PHE A 452 1.94 4.25 -15.88
C PHE A 452 2.22 4.03 -17.38
N LEU A 453 3.30 3.33 -17.76
CA LEU A 453 3.59 3.05 -19.18
C LEU A 453 2.55 2.12 -19.81
N GLY A 454 2.01 1.19 -19.03
CA GLY A 454 1.13 0.12 -19.52
C GLY A 454 1.82 -0.85 -20.48
N ALA A 455 3.15 -0.96 -20.43
CA ALA A 455 3.93 -1.82 -21.32
C ALA A 455 5.24 -2.29 -20.67
N ASP A 456 5.68 -3.49 -21.06
CA ASP A 456 6.96 -4.04 -20.65
C ASP A 456 8.12 -3.27 -21.28
N ALA A 457 9.13 -2.98 -20.46
CA ALA A 457 10.39 -2.43 -20.92
C ALA A 457 11.50 -3.46 -20.83
N VAL A 458 12.55 -3.27 -21.62
CA VAL A 458 13.71 -4.14 -21.69
C VAL A 458 15.00 -3.32 -21.64
N THR A 459 16.08 -3.96 -21.22
CA THR A 459 17.44 -3.42 -21.24
C THR A 459 18.20 -4.01 -22.43
N ILE A 460 19.09 -3.23 -23.03
CA ILE A 460 20.01 -3.72 -24.07
C ILE A 460 21.41 -3.81 -23.46
N LYS A 461 21.97 -5.02 -23.37
CA LYS A 461 23.24 -5.29 -22.68
C LYS A 461 24.31 -5.71 -23.67
N SER A 462 25.46 -5.04 -23.67
CA SER A 462 26.61 -5.41 -24.50
C SER A 462 27.25 -6.67 -23.93
N THR A 463 27.38 -7.74 -24.70
CA THR A 463 28.06 -8.95 -24.19
C THR A 463 29.57 -8.78 -24.19
N TYR A 464 30.09 -7.95 -25.09
CA TYR A 464 31.51 -7.63 -25.20
C TYR A 464 32.05 -6.85 -24.00
N LEU A 465 31.35 -5.78 -23.60
CA LEU A 465 31.76 -4.97 -22.45
C LEU A 465 31.37 -5.61 -21.11
N SER A 466 30.49 -6.62 -21.11
CA SER A 466 29.97 -7.28 -19.89
C SER A 466 30.81 -8.45 -19.36
N GLN A 467 32.11 -8.51 -19.64
CA GLN A 467 32.95 -9.64 -19.20
C GLN A 467 33.08 -9.74 -17.68
N GLN A 468 33.12 -8.60 -16.98
CA GLN A 468 33.27 -8.54 -15.52
C GLN A 468 31.99 -8.05 -14.84
N ASN A 469 31.43 -6.93 -15.31
CA ASN A 469 30.19 -6.33 -14.82
C ASN A 469 29.24 -6.09 -16.00
N ALA A 470 27.94 -6.32 -15.82
CA ALA A 470 26.96 -6.11 -16.88
C ALA A 470 26.91 -4.62 -17.31
N GLN A 471 27.10 -4.36 -18.59
CA GLN A 471 27.05 -3.03 -19.21
C GLN A 471 25.78 -2.86 -20.04
N CYS A 472 24.98 -1.86 -19.68
CA CYS A 472 23.70 -1.53 -20.29
C CYS A 472 23.81 -0.28 -21.15
N LEU A 473 23.14 -0.28 -22.31
CA LEU A 473 22.95 0.91 -23.12
C LEU A 473 22.14 1.92 -22.29
N THR A 474 22.74 3.09 -22.05
CA THR A 474 22.24 4.10 -21.13
C THR A 474 22.06 5.42 -21.86
N VAL A 475 20.91 6.05 -21.69
CA VAL A 475 20.63 7.41 -22.13
C VAL A 475 21.34 8.40 -21.20
N VAL A 476 22.21 9.22 -21.77
CA VAL A 476 22.96 10.25 -21.05
C VAL A 476 22.57 11.62 -21.62
N GLY A 477 22.11 12.53 -20.77
CA GLY A 477 21.54 13.80 -21.22
C GLY A 477 20.28 13.61 -22.08
N ASN A 478 20.04 14.53 -23.02
CA ASN A 478 18.78 14.56 -23.78
C ASN A 478 18.71 13.65 -25.01
N SER A 479 19.83 13.14 -25.53
CA SER A 479 19.82 12.31 -26.75
C SER A 479 21.04 11.41 -26.97
N SER A 480 22.07 11.53 -26.11
CA SER A 480 23.30 10.76 -26.27
C SER A 480 23.21 9.41 -25.56
N LEU A 481 23.98 8.44 -26.02
CA LEU A 481 23.97 7.08 -25.51
C LEU A 481 25.38 6.69 -25.07
N GLN A 482 25.49 5.90 -24.00
CA GLN A 482 26.73 5.34 -23.48
C GLN A 482 26.47 3.97 -22.86
N PHE A 483 27.47 3.09 -22.86
CA PHE A 483 27.45 1.89 -22.03
C PHE A 483 27.93 2.23 -20.62
N LYS A 484 27.12 1.85 -19.63
CA LYS A 484 27.42 1.99 -18.19
C LYS A 484 27.00 0.73 -17.45
N ASP A 485 27.48 0.58 -16.22
CA ASP A 485 27.03 -0.49 -15.33
C ASP A 485 25.50 -0.54 -15.28
N CYS A 486 24.95 -1.74 -15.44
CA CYS A 486 23.51 -1.96 -15.39
C CYS A 486 22.98 -1.65 -14.00
N VAL A 487 21.93 -0.82 -13.95
CA VAL A 487 21.18 -0.47 -12.75
C VAL A 487 19.76 -0.99 -12.94
N ASP A 488 19.35 -1.93 -12.10
CA ASP A 488 18.01 -2.51 -12.15
C ASP A 488 16.94 -1.41 -11.97
N GLY A 489 15.87 -1.49 -12.76
CA GLY A 489 14.81 -0.50 -12.78
C GLY A 489 15.16 0.86 -13.41
N SER A 490 16.40 1.12 -13.84
CA SER A 490 16.78 2.45 -14.33
C SER A 490 16.02 2.87 -15.60
N LYS A 491 15.17 3.91 -15.50
CA LYS A 491 14.46 4.52 -16.64
C LYS A 491 15.39 4.88 -17.80
N SER A 492 16.62 5.31 -17.49
CA SER A 492 17.64 5.70 -18.47
C SER A 492 18.26 4.52 -19.23
N GLN A 493 18.10 3.28 -18.75
CA GLN A 493 18.63 2.07 -19.38
C GLN A 493 17.53 1.19 -19.99
N SER A 494 16.28 1.63 -19.88
CA SER A 494 15.11 0.88 -20.28
C SER A 494 14.52 1.42 -21.58
N PHE A 495 14.12 0.48 -22.43
CA PHE A 495 13.52 0.75 -23.72
C PHE A 495 12.30 -0.14 -23.93
N ILE A 496 11.30 0.35 -24.63
CA ILE A 496 10.09 -0.40 -24.96
C ILE A 496 10.22 -0.85 -26.40
N TYR A 497 10.22 -2.16 -26.63
CA TYR A 497 10.29 -2.74 -27.96
C TYR A 497 8.88 -2.86 -28.53
N ASP A 498 8.43 -1.80 -29.20
CA ASP A 498 7.04 -1.65 -29.62
C ASP A 498 6.65 -2.53 -30.83
N GLN A 499 5.35 -2.56 -31.16
CA GLN A 499 4.81 -3.38 -32.24
C GLN A 499 5.38 -3.05 -33.63
N GLU A 500 5.86 -1.81 -33.84
CA GLU A 500 6.52 -1.37 -35.07
C GLU A 500 8.03 -1.71 -35.07
N LYS A 501 8.47 -2.51 -34.09
CA LYS A 501 9.86 -2.93 -33.87
C LYS A 501 10.81 -1.78 -33.58
N ARG A 502 10.35 -0.75 -32.88
CA ARG A 502 11.21 0.35 -32.42
C ARG A 502 11.56 0.20 -30.96
N TYR A 503 12.73 0.69 -30.58
CA TYR A 503 13.09 0.87 -29.18
C TYR A 503 12.79 2.31 -28.74
N ARG A 504 11.69 2.50 -28.01
CA ARG A 504 11.33 3.79 -27.40
C ARG A 504 11.98 3.93 -26.03
N SER A 505 12.63 5.05 -25.73
CA SER A 505 13.28 5.26 -24.43
C SER A 505 12.24 5.43 -23.31
N VAL A 506 12.44 4.79 -22.16
CA VAL A 506 11.58 5.00 -20.99
C VAL A 506 11.89 6.34 -20.31
N ALA A 507 13.14 6.82 -20.37
CA ALA A 507 13.50 8.14 -19.86
C ALA A 507 12.78 9.27 -20.60
N ASN A 508 12.48 9.07 -21.88
CA ASN A 508 11.62 9.94 -22.67
C ASN A 508 10.88 9.14 -23.75
N ILE A 509 9.61 8.84 -23.49
CA ILE A 509 8.76 7.98 -24.32
C ILE A 509 8.52 8.50 -25.75
N ASN A 510 8.83 9.79 -25.99
CA ASN A 510 8.76 10.42 -27.29
C ASN A 510 10.07 10.28 -28.10
N GLN A 511 11.06 9.55 -27.58
CA GLN A 511 12.34 9.34 -28.23
C GLN A 511 12.60 7.87 -28.59
N CYS A 512 13.17 7.65 -29.76
CA CYS A 512 13.37 6.32 -30.35
C CYS A 512 14.84 6.13 -30.71
N LEU A 513 15.35 4.93 -30.46
CA LEU A 513 16.69 4.52 -30.86
C LEU A 513 16.80 4.51 -32.39
N GLU A 514 17.75 5.27 -32.91
CA GLU A 514 17.94 5.49 -34.35
C GLU A 514 19.42 5.41 -34.76
N THR A 515 19.70 4.83 -35.93
CA THR A 515 21.05 4.72 -36.53
C THR A 515 21.29 5.68 -37.70
N ALA A 516 20.53 6.78 -37.78
CA ALA A 516 20.58 7.70 -38.92
C ALA A 516 21.96 8.38 -39.02
N ASN A 517 22.40 8.65 -40.26
CA ASN A 517 23.70 9.27 -40.56
C ASN A 517 24.92 8.52 -39.99
N GLY A 518 24.81 7.20 -39.77
CA GLY A 518 25.90 6.38 -39.24
C GLY A 518 26.20 6.65 -37.77
N GLN A 519 25.26 7.20 -37.01
CA GLN A 519 25.39 7.45 -35.58
C GLN A 519 24.23 6.84 -34.82
N LEU A 520 24.52 6.26 -33.64
CA LEU A 520 23.49 5.79 -32.74
C LEU A 520 23.03 6.93 -31.85
N THR A 521 21.77 7.33 -31.98
CA THR A 521 21.20 8.46 -31.25
C THR A 521 19.76 8.18 -30.84
N LEU A 522 19.20 9.07 -30.01
CA LEU A 522 17.77 9.11 -29.75
C LEU A 522 17.10 10.19 -30.60
N SER A 523 16.26 9.75 -31.53
CA SER A 523 15.45 10.61 -32.38
C SER A 523 14.19 11.06 -31.67
N SER A 524 13.82 12.33 -31.78
CA SER A 524 12.50 12.82 -31.34
C SER A 524 11.37 12.50 -32.32
N ASP A 525 11.69 11.95 -33.49
CA ASP A 525 10.71 11.62 -34.54
C ASP A 525 10.28 10.15 -34.41
N CYS A 526 9.38 9.91 -33.46
CA CYS A 526 8.81 8.59 -33.14
C CYS A 526 7.38 8.43 -33.66
N ARG A 527 7.12 8.77 -34.92
CA ARG A 527 5.74 8.86 -35.44
C ARG A 527 4.98 7.55 -35.30
N ASP A 528 3.75 7.61 -34.84
CA ASP A 528 2.97 6.39 -34.59
C ASP A 528 2.43 5.71 -35.87
N ASP A 529 2.50 6.37 -37.03
CA ASP A 529 1.94 5.92 -38.31
C ASP A 529 2.89 4.99 -39.10
N PHE A 530 4.21 5.21 -39.02
CA PHE A 530 5.21 4.29 -39.57
C PHE A 530 6.57 4.46 -38.87
N ALA A 531 7.35 3.38 -38.79
CA ALA A 531 8.74 3.42 -38.34
C ALA A 531 9.68 3.63 -39.53
N ARG A 532 10.68 4.52 -39.39
CA ARG A 532 11.78 4.62 -40.38
C ARG A 532 12.64 3.37 -40.32
N ASN A 533 13.21 2.95 -41.45
CA ASN A 533 14.13 1.80 -41.48
C ASN A 533 15.28 1.93 -40.47
N THR A 534 15.78 3.15 -40.23
CA THR A 534 16.82 3.48 -39.24
C THR A 534 16.38 3.34 -37.77
N GLN A 535 15.09 3.07 -37.54
CA GLN A 535 14.48 2.87 -36.22
C GLN A 535 13.82 1.48 -36.09
N ILE A 536 13.79 0.68 -37.15
CA ILE A 536 13.24 -0.68 -37.13
C ILE A 536 14.38 -1.64 -36.80
N TRP A 537 14.27 -2.26 -35.62
CA TRP A 537 15.30 -3.12 -35.07
C TRP A 537 14.96 -4.60 -35.28
N TYR A 538 16.00 -5.40 -35.49
CA TYR A 538 15.92 -6.84 -35.64
C TYR A 538 16.96 -7.51 -34.76
N TRP A 539 16.61 -8.68 -34.26
CA TRP A 539 17.52 -9.60 -33.59
C TRP A 539 17.81 -10.76 -34.53
N GLN A 540 19.08 -11.06 -34.73
CA GLN A 540 19.53 -12.24 -35.47
C GLN A 540 20.47 -13.05 -34.60
N GLU A 541 20.20 -14.34 -34.48
CA GLU A 541 21.10 -15.29 -33.84
C GLU A 541 22.20 -15.67 -34.83
N PRO A 542 23.47 -15.28 -34.61
CA PRO A 542 24.54 -15.62 -35.55
C PRO A 542 24.95 -17.09 -35.41
N ASN A 543 24.92 -17.68 -34.21
CA ASN A 543 25.60 -18.95 -33.91
C ASN A 543 24.86 -19.91 -32.94
N GLY A 544 23.57 -19.70 -32.63
CA GLY A 544 22.80 -20.60 -31.75
C GLY A 544 23.18 -20.57 -30.25
N PHE A 545 24.01 -19.63 -29.82
CA PHE A 545 24.25 -19.27 -28.41
C PHE A 545 23.50 -17.97 -28.08
N ALA A 546 23.21 -17.72 -26.80
CA ALA A 546 22.27 -16.69 -26.30
C ALA A 546 22.55 -15.20 -26.67
N ASN A 547 23.64 -14.92 -27.38
CA ASN A 547 24.08 -13.59 -27.77
C ASN A 547 23.77 -13.35 -29.24
N ASP A 548 23.09 -12.23 -29.51
CA ASP A 548 22.50 -11.96 -30.81
C ASP A 548 22.98 -10.62 -31.33
N VAL A 549 22.90 -10.43 -32.64
CA VAL A 549 23.17 -9.13 -33.27
C VAL A 549 21.89 -8.32 -33.27
N LEU A 550 21.97 -7.08 -32.76
CA LEU A 550 20.91 -6.10 -32.80
C LEU A 550 21.20 -5.06 -33.88
N TYR A 551 20.33 -4.94 -34.88
CA TYR A 551 20.60 -4.14 -36.07
C TYR A 551 19.36 -3.52 -36.72
N THR A 552 19.59 -2.51 -37.56
CA THR A 552 18.62 -1.97 -38.52
C THR A 552 19.04 -2.32 -39.95
N VAL A 553 18.10 -2.29 -40.91
CA VAL A 553 18.37 -2.65 -42.31
C VAL A 553 18.35 -1.42 -43.22
N ASN A 554 19.41 -1.24 -44.02
CA ASN A 554 19.49 -0.18 -45.03
C ASN A 554 18.84 -0.60 -46.36
N HIS A 555 18.57 0.37 -47.23
CA HIS A 555 17.96 0.10 -48.55
C HIS A 555 18.85 -0.76 -49.46
N ASP A 556 20.17 -0.66 -49.30
CA ASP A 556 21.18 -1.43 -50.04
C ASP A 556 21.42 -2.84 -49.49
N ARG A 557 20.59 -3.29 -48.52
CA ARG A 557 20.70 -4.57 -47.81
C ARG A 557 21.92 -4.72 -46.90
N THR A 558 22.67 -3.65 -46.65
CA THR A 558 23.60 -3.64 -45.52
C THR A 558 22.83 -3.50 -44.21
N ILE A 559 23.45 -3.91 -43.11
CA ILE A 559 22.89 -3.74 -41.77
C ILE A 559 23.71 -2.71 -40.99
N ASN A 560 23.03 -1.95 -40.14
CA ASN A 560 23.68 -1.09 -39.14
C ASN A 560 23.60 -1.81 -37.79
N ALA A 561 24.71 -2.31 -37.29
CA ALA A 561 24.80 -2.88 -35.95
C ALA A 561 25.35 -1.86 -34.96
N ILE A 562 24.94 -1.97 -33.69
CA ILE A 562 25.52 -1.14 -32.63
C ILE A 562 26.91 -1.67 -32.32
N ASP A 563 27.93 -0.82 -32.36
CA ASP A 563 29.30 -1.20 -31.97
C ASP A 563 29.59 -0.83 -30.52
N ALA A 564 29.89 -1.84 -29.70
CA ALA A 564 30.29 -1.70 -28.30
C ALA A 564 31.81 -1.83 -28.10
N SER A 565 32.63 -1.57 -29.13
CA SER A 565 34.09 -1.54 -29.00
C SER A 565 34.59 -0.47 -28.01
N THR A 566 33.79 0.58 -27.78
CA THR A 566 34.06 1.62 -26.78
C THR A 566 32.82 1.90 -25.92
N SER A 567 32.99 2.67 -24.84
CA SER A 567 31.87 3.06 -23.95
C SER A 567 30.86 3.99 -24.64
N VAL A 568 31.25 4.70 -25.70
CA VAL A 568 30.33 5.48 -26.52
C VAL A 568 29.97 4.61 -27.73
N PRO A 569 28.70 4.18 -27.87
CA PRO A 569 28.30 3.28 -28.95
C PRO A 569 28.48 3.95 -30.32
N GLY A 570 29.11 3.22 -31.23
CA GLY A 570 29.19 3.56 -32.65
C GLY A 570 28.14 2.82 -33.48
N VAL A 571 28.13 3.06 -34.78
CA VAL A 571 27.40 2.24 -35.76
C VAL A 571 28.41 1.58 -36.68
N LEU A 572 28.35 0.26 -36.78
CA LEU A 572 29.15 -0.53 -37.71
C LEU A 572 28.24 -1.00 -38.86
N VAL A 573 28.60 -0.61 -40.08
CA VAL A 573 27.89 -1.05 -41.30
C VAL A 573 28.50 -2.35 -41.78
N LEU A 574 27.70 -3.40 -41.87
CA LEU A 574 28.13 -4.75 -42.24
C LEU A 574 27.28 -5.30 -43.38
N GLY A 575 27.85 -6.18 -44.19
CA GLY A 575 27.08 -7.02 -45.08
C GLY A 575 26.24 -8.04 -44.30
N ASP A 576 25.06 -8.40 -44.80
CA ASP A 576 24.15 -9.35 -44.17
C ASP A 576 24.84 -10.73 -43.91
N SER A 577 25.64 -11.21 -44.87
CA SER A 577 26.35 -12.48 -44.80
C SER A 577 27.77 -12.42 -44.23
N GLU A 578 28.25 -11.25 -43.81
CA GLU A 578 29.61 -11.12 -43.25
C GLU A 578 29.69 -11.64 -41.82
N ASP A 579 30.86 -12.14 -41.40
CA ASP A 579 31.09 -12.53 -40.01
C ASP A 579 30.93 -11.32 -39.08
N LYS A 580 30.15 -11.50 -38.03
CA LYS A 580 29.77 -10.43 -37.09
C LYS A 580 30.78 -10.40 -35.94
N PRO A 581 31.47 -9.27 -35.69
CA PRO A 581 32.45 -9.19 -34.60
C PRO A 581 31.78 -9.29 -33.23
N ASP A 582 32.51 -9.75 -32.21
CA ASP A 582 31.98 -9.88 -30.85
C ASP A 582 31.48 -8.56 -30.25
N SER A 583 32.00 -7.42 -30.72
CA SER A 583 31.61 -6.08 -30.26
C SER A 583 30.18 -5.69 -30.65
N VAL A 584 29.52 -6.42 -31.56
CA VAL A 584 28.12 -6.17 -31.98
C VAL A 584 27.14 -7.19 -31.40
N LEU A 585 27.58 -7.98 -30.42
CA LEU A 585 26.74 -8.97 -29.75
C LEU A 585 26.08 -8.39 -28.50
N TYR A 586 24.78 -8.65 -28.37
CA TYR A 586 23.93 -8.13 -27.32
C TYR A 586 23.02 -9.21 -26.73
N THR A 587 22.55 -8.91 -25.52
CA THR A 587 21.45 -9.63 -24.89
C THR A 587 20.43 -8.65 -24.33
N SER A 588 19.23 -9.13 -24.06
CA SER A 588 18.12 -8.31 -23.57
C SER A 588 17.42 -9.01 -22.40
N ARG A 589 16.97 -8.23 -21.44
CA ARG A 589 16.16 -8.69 -20.30
C ARG A 589 15.04 -7.70 -20.01
N PHE A 590 13.90 -8.20 -19.56
CA PHE A 590 12.84 -7.34 -19.03
C PHE A 590 13.38 -6.49 -17.88
N THR A 591 12.97 -5.22 -17.87
CA THR A 591 13.26 -4.31 -16.76
C THR A 591 12.24 -4.58 -15.67
N ASP A 592 12.71 -4.79 -14.46
CA ASP A 592 11.85 -4.87 -13.30
C ASP A 592 11.70 -3.49 -12.64
N PHE A 593 10.57 -2.83 -12.90
CA PHE A 593 10.24 -1.54 -12.31
C PHE A 593 9.71 -1.62 -10.87
N SER A 594 9.59 -2.81 -10.29
CA SER A 594 9.33 -2.98 -8.86
C SER A 594 10.51 -2.56 -7.98
N THR A 595 11.72 -2.59 -8.56
CA THR A 595 12.96 -2.18 -7.92
C THR A 595 13.23 -0.68 -8.04
N ILE A 596 12.42 0.05 -8.82
CA ILE A 596 12.53 1.50 -8.92
C ILE A 596 12.23 2.12 -7.57
N LYS A 597 13.25 2.79 -7.06
CA LYS A 597 13.10 3.90 -6.12
C LYS A 597 12.51 5.07 -6.92
N PRO A 598 11.25 5.49 -6.70
CA PRO A 598 10.60 6.55 -7.47
C PRO A 598 11.36 7.88 -7.39
#